data_AF-A0A6N7S8S0-F1
#
_entry.id   AF-A0A6N7S8S0-F1
#
_cell.length_a   1.000
_cell.length_b   1.000
_cell.length_c   1.000
_cell.angle_alpha   90.00
_cell.angle_beta   90.00
_cell.angle_gamma   90.00
#
_symmetry.space_group_name_H-M   'P 1'
#
loop_
_entity.id
_entity.type
_entity.pdbx_description
1 polymer ?
#
loop_
_entity_poly.entity_id
_entity_poly.type
_entity_poly.pdbx_seq_one_letter_code
_entity_poly.pdbx_strand_id
1 'polypeptide(L)'
;MSYAKRLERALIEADLKAAELSRRTGISKACLSQYLSGVSIPREDRQEMIADALGKERDWFFPQKTDHMPGTDEELPERRVPVYLAAAKLGINPQALRLALQQKRCPFGFAVKTEKSWIYHISPAQLREYIGIKKESSAATGDPR
;
A
#
# COMPACT_ATOMS: atom_id res chain seq x y z
N MET A 1 -14.06 -1.31 6.00
CA MET A 1 -15.47 -1.22 5.55
C MET A 1 -15.57 -1.83 4.16
N SER A 2 -16.67 -2.54 3.85
CA SER A 2 -16.88 -3.14 2.53
C SER A 2 -17.28 -2.07 1.49
N TYR A 3 -16.91 -2.30 0.23
CA TYR A 3 -17.32 -1.50 -0.94
C TYR A 3 -18.84 -1.23 -0.95
N ALA A 4 -19.65 -2.27 -0.72
CA ALA A 4 -21.11 -2.19 -0.68
C ALA A 4 -21.64 -1.08 0.24
N LYS A 5 -21.13 -1.02 1.49
CA LYS A 5 -21.53 0.01 2.47
C LYS A 5 -21.06 1.41 2.07
N ARG A 6 -19.93 1.52 1.37
CA ARG A 6 -19.43 2.81 0.86
C ARG A 6 -20.28 3.31 -0.29
N LEU A 7 -20.65 2.42 -1.21
CA LEU A 7 -21.56 2.72 -2.30
C LEU A 7 -22.92 3.19 -1.79
N GLU A 8 -23.50 2.48 -0.83
CA GLU A 8 -24.75 2.88 -0.18
C GLU A 8 -24.64 4.27 0.46
N ARG A 9 -23.55 4.53 1.19
CA ARG A 9 -23.30 5.83 1.81
C ARG A 9 -23.14 6.95 0.79
N ALA A 10 -22.42 6.71 -0.31
CA ALA A 10 -22.26 7.70 -1.38
C ALA A 10 -23.59 8.04 -2.06
N LEU A 11 -24.47 7.06 -2.24
CA LEU A 11 -25.81 7.28 -2.76
C LEU A 11 -26.66 8.14 -1.82
N ILE A 12 -26.60 7.88 -0.51
CA ILE A 12 -27.31 8.68 0.51
C ILE A 12 -26.77 10.11 0.55
N GLU A 13 -25.44 10.28 0.52
CA GLU A 13 -24.78 11.60 0.58
C GLU A 13 -25.05 12.44 -0.68
N ALA A 14 -25.15 11.80 -1.84
CA ALA A 14 -25.46 12.45 -3.10
C ALA A 14 -26.97 12.61 -3.38
N ASP A 15 -27.85 12.17 -2.47
CA ASP A 15 -29.31 12.08 -2.67
C ASP A 15 -29.71 11.35 -3.98
N LEU A 16 -28.89 10.38 -4.39
CA LEU A 16 -29.06 9.63 -5.64
C LEU A 16 -29.68 8.26 -5.37
N LYS A 17 -30.72 7.90 -6.13
CA LYS A 17 -31.26 6.53 -6.14
C LYS A 17 -30.45 5.64 -7.08
N ALA A 18 -30.37 4.34 -6.79
CA ALA A 18 -29.74 3.35 -7.68
C ALA A 18 -30.30 3.35 -9.12
N ALA A 19 -31.55 3.81 -9.30
CA ALA A 19 -32.16 4.01 -10.61
C ALA A 19 -31.53 5.15 -11.41
N GLU A 20 -31.10 6.23 -10.75
CA GLU A 20 -30.42 7.35 -11.39
C GLU A 20 -28.97 7.00 -11.71
N LEU A 21 -28.31 6.28 -10.80
CA LEU A 21 -26.98 5.74 -11.04
C LEU A 21 -26.97 4.79 -12.26
N SER A 22 -28.01 3.97 -12.42
CA SER A 22 -28.20 3.10 -13.59
C SER A 22 -28.28 3.89 -14.89
N ARG A 23 -28.98 5.04 -14.89
CA ARG A 23 -29.10 5.92 -16.05
C ARG A 23 -27.77 6.60 -16.40
N ARG A 24 -27.01 7.04 -15.40
CA ARG A 24 -25.72 7.73 -15.59
C ARG A 24 -24.58 6.80 -15.99
N THR A 25 -24.53 5.61 -15.42
CA THR A 25 -23.42 4.65 -15.64
C THR A 25 -23.69 3.67 -16.79
N GLY A 26 -24.93 3.59 -17.28
CA GLY A 26 -25.35 2.56 -18.24
C GLY A 26 -25.41 1.14 -17.65
N ILE A 27 -25.15 0.97 -16.36
CA ILE A 27 -25.20 -0.32 -15.67
C ILE A 27 -26.65 -0.65 -15.32
N SER A 28 -27.07 -1.90 -15.55
CA SER A 28 -28.44 -2.32 -15.21
C SER A 28 -28.70 -2.24 -13.70
N LYS A 29 -29.95 -1.91 -13.32
CA LYS A 29 -30.39 -1.89 -11.91
C LYS A 29 -30.11 -3.21 -11.18
N ALA A 30 -30.20 -4.34 -11.87
CA ALA A 30 -29.92 -5.65 -11.30
C ALA A 30 -28.44 -5.81 -10.91
N CYS A 31 -27.52 -5.38 -11.79
CA CYS A 31 -26.08 -5.37 -11.48
C CYS A 31 -25.77 -4.43 -10.31
N LEU A 32 -26.34 -3.22 -10.29
CA LEU A 32 -26.14 -2.28 -9.18
C LEU A 32 -26.67 -2.83 -7.85
N SER A 33 -27.80 -3.54 -7.87
CA SER A 33 -28.34 -4.20 -6.67
C SER A 33 -27.39 -5.30 -6.16
N GLN A 34 -26.80 -6.11 -7.05
CA GLN A 34 -25.80 -7.11 -6.65
C GLN A 34 -24.54 -6.48 -6.04
N TYR A 35 -24.14 -5.30 -6.53
CA TYR A 35 -23.02 -4.53 -6.01
C TYR A 35 -23.31 -3.93 -4.64
N LEU A 36 -24.53 -3.40 -4.44
CA LEU A 36 -25.01 -2.90 -3.14
C LEU A 36 -25.12 -4.01 -2.10
N SER A 37 -25.51 -5.22 -2.52
CA SER A 37 -25.55 -6.38 -1.62
C SER A 37 -24.17 -7.00 -1.39
N GLY A 38 -23.12 -6.56 -2.09
CA GLY A 38 -21.76 -7.09 -1.96
C GLY A 38 -21.57 -8.52 -2.50
N VAL A 39 -22.55 -9.03 -3.25
CA VAL A 39 -22.50 -10.37 -3.87
C VAL A 39 -21.55 -10.40 -5.07
N SER A 40 -21.44 -9.27 -5.77
CA SER A 40 -20.55 -9.10 -6.92
C SER A 40 -19.70 -7.86 -6.74
N ILE A 41 -18.41 -7.96 -7.10
CA ILE A 41 -17.49 -6.82 -7.11
C ILE A 41 -17.41 -6.32 -8.56
N PRO A 42 -17.73 -5.04 -8.84
CA PRO A 42 -17.62 -4.50 -10.18
C PRO A 42 -16.17 -4.58 -10.66
N ARG A 43 -15.98 -4.85 -11.96
CA ARG A 43 -14.67 -4.74 -12.62
C ARG A 43 -14.21 -3.29 -12.68
N GLU A 44 -12.92 -3.08 -12.86
CA GLU A 44 -12.24 -1.78 -12.87
C GLU A 44 -12.96 -0.74 -13.75
N ASP A 45 -13.32 -1.10 -14.99
CA ASP A 45 -14.09 -0.23 -15.90
C ASP A 45 -15.42 0.25 -15.30
N ARG A 46 -16.13 -0.62 -14.58
CA ARG A 46 -17.42 -0.29 -13.95
C ARG A 46 -17.23 0.50 -12.66
N GLN A 47 -16.12 0.29 -11.95
CA GLN A 47 -15.78 1.08 -10.77
C GLN A 47 -15.56 2.53 -11.16
N GLU A 48 -14.85 2.77 -12.27
CA GLU A 48 -14.57 4.10 -12.80
C GLU A 48 -15.86 4.81 -13.23
N MET A 49 -16.75 4.13 -13.95
CA MET A 49 -18.07 4.70 -14.29
C MET A 49 -18.90 5.09 -13.06
N ILE A 50 -18.91 4.25 -12.02
CA ILE A 50 -19.63 4.53 -10.78
C ILE A 50 -18.99 5.68 -10.01
N ALA A 51 -17.65 5.73 -9.99
CA ALA A 51 -16.86 6.81 -9.41
C ALA A 51 -17.17 8.16 -10.08
N ASP A 52 -17.13 8.21 -11.41
CA ASP A 52 -17.49 9.39 -12.20
C ASP A 52 -18.93 9.83 -11.95
N ALA A 53 -19.87 8.88 -11.92
CA ALA A 53 -21.29 9.19 -11.69
C ALA A 53 -21.58 9.76 -10.30
N LEU A 54 -20.78 9.39 -9.28
CA LEU A 54 -20.87 9.85 -7.90
C LEU A 54 -19.93 11.02 -7.58
N GLY A 55 -19.05 11.40 -8.51
CA GLY A 55 -18.01 12.41 -8.27
C GLY A 55 -17.06 12.03 -7.15
N LYS A 56 -16.80 10.74 -6.94
CA LYS A 56 -15.88 10.22 -5.91
C LYS A 56 -14.80 9.42 -6.59
N GLU A 57 -13.56 9.50 -6.11
CA GLU A 57 -12.48 8.67 -6.65
C GLU A 57 -12.71 7.17 -6.38
N ARG A 58 -12.16 6.32 -7.25
CA ARG A 58 -12.09 4.87 -7.03
C ARG A 58 -11.46 4.51 -5.69
N ASP A 59 -10.45 5.25 -5.26
CA ASP A 59 -9.74 5.03 -3.99
C ASP A 59 -10.66 5.24 -2.77
N TRP A 60 -11.70 6.07 -2.92
CA TRP A 60 -12.72 6.24 -1.89
C TRP A 60 -13.57 4.98 -1.70
N PHE A 61 -13.83 4.21 -2.77
CA PHE A 61 -14.62 2.97 -2.73
C PHE A 61 -13.78 1.76 -2.35
N PHE A 62 -12.62 1.65 -2.96
CA PHE A 62 -11.59 0.67 -2.68
C PHE A 62 -10.44 1.45 -2.07
N PRO A 63 -10.41 1.62 -0.74
CA PRO A 63 -9.23 2.20 -0.14
C PRO A 63 -8.14 1.20 -0.50
N GLN A 64 -7.22 1.57 -1.37
CA GLN A 64 -6.01 0.80 -1.49
C GLN A 64 -5.50 0.77 -0.04
N LYS A 65 -5.51 -0.40 0.60
CA LYS A 65 -4.52 -0.60 1.64
C LYS A 65 -3.25 -0.28 0.89
N THR A 66 -2.62 0.83 1.22
CA THR A 66 -1.32 1.21 0.70
C THR A 66 -0.33 0.15 1.20
N ASP A 67 -0.43 -1.06 0.67
CA ASP A 67 0.72 -1.91 0.42
C ASP A 67 1.43 -1.19 -0.72
N HIS A 68 2.24 -0.21 -0.32
CA HIS A 68 3.11 0.57 -1.17
C HIS A 68 3.73 -0.34 -2.23
N MET A 69 3.43 -0.06 -3.49
CA MET A 69 4.07 -0.71 -4.63
C MET A 69 5.55 -0.29 -4.61
N PRO A 70 6.52 -1.22 -4.50
CA PRO A 70 7.93 -0.87 -4.39
C PRO A 70 8.46 -0.60 -5.79
N GLY A 71 8.33 0.64 -6.29
CA GLY A 71 8.74 0.99 -7.64
C GLY A 71 9.46 2.32 -7.78
N THR A 72 9.27 3.24 -6.84
CA THR A 72 9.84 4.58 -6.92
C THR A 72 10.50 4.91 -5.59
N ASP A 73 11.51 5.77 -5.60
CA ASP A 73 12.42 6.15 -4.52
C ASP A 73 11.76 6.72 -3.24
N GLU A 74 10.81 6.01 -2.67
CA GLU A 74 10.10 6.40 -1.45
C GLU A 74 10.90 5.98 -0.21
N GLU A 75 11.08 6.97 0.66
CA GLU A 75 11.72 6.86 1.96
C GLU A 75 11.28 5.62 2.75
N LEU A 76 12.25 4.95 3.37
CA LEU A 76 11.99 3.74 4.15
C LEU A 76 10.83 3.96 5.14
N PRO A 77 9.80 3.08 5.16
CA PRO A 77 8.63 3.24 6.01
C PRO A 77 9.04 3.39 7.48
N GLU A 78 8.49 4.40 8.15
CA GLU A 78 8.93 4.84 9.49
C GLU A 78 8.84 3.75 10.57
N ARG A 79 7.95 2.75 10.40
CA ARG A 79 7.73 1.69 11.40
C ARG A 79 8.51 0.40 11.15
N ARG A 80 8.50 -0.14 9.92
CA ARG A 80 9.12 -1.45 9.61
C ARG A 80 9.39 -1.59 8.13
N VAL A 81 10.63 -1.95 7.79
CA VAL A 81 11.01 -2.21 6.40
C VAL A 81 10.66 -3.65 6.03
N PRO A 82 9.93 -3.89 4.91
CA PRO A 82 9.72 -5.24 4.42
C PRO A 82 11.03 -5.82 3.88
N VAL A 83 11.22 -7.14 4.07
CA VAL A 83 12.48 -7.83 3.71
C VAL A 83 12.85 -7.65 2.24
N TYR A 84 11.87 -7.67 1.35
CA TYR A 84 12.10 -7.47 -0.09
C TYR A 84 12.72 -6.09 -0.38
N LEU A 85 12.20 -5.03 0.25
CA LEU A 85 12.67 -3.66 0.04
C LEU A 85 14.07 -3.47 0.62
N ALA A 86 14.35 -4.03 1.81
CA ALA A 86 15.69 -4.02 2.37
C ALA A 86 16.69 -4.79 1.49
N ALA A 87 16.29 -5.95 0.97
CA ALA A 87 17.12 -6.77 0.08
C ALA A 87 17.43 -6.04 -1.24
N ALA A 88 16.44 -5.36 -1.81
CA ALA A 88 16.60 -4.54 -3.01
C ALA A 88 17.61 -3.40 -2.78
N LYS A 89 17.51 -2.68 -1.65
CA LYS A 89 18.45 -1.60 -1.32
C LYS A 89 19.87 -2.11 -1.01
N LEU A 90 20.02 -3.35 -0.56
CA LEU A 90 21.31 -4.00 -0.33
C LEU A 90 21.87 -4.70 -1.58
N GLY A 91 21.10 -4.79 -2.68
CA GLY A 91 21.50 -5.53 -3.87
C GLY A 91 21.62 -7.04 -3.68
N ILE A 92 20.95 -7.61 -2.66
CA ILE A 92 21.01 -9.05 -2.34
C ILE A 92 19.68 -9.75 -2.58
N ASN A 93 19.72 -11.08 -2.72
CA ASN A 93 18.50 -11.88 -2.83
C ASN A 93 17.68 -11.81 -1.51
N PRO A 94 16.36 -11.56 -1.56
CA PRO A 94 15.49 -11.57 -0.39
C PRO A 94 15.57 -12.85 0.45
N GLN A 95 15.80 -14.03 -0.16
CA GLN A 95 15.98 -15.27 0.60
C GLN A 95 17.29 -15.28 1.40
N ALA A 96 18.37 -14.77 0.83
CA ALA A 96 19.65 -14.64 1.53
C ALA A 96 19.53 -13.70 2.74
N LEU A 97 18.81 -12.58 2.58
CA LEU A 97 18.53 -11.67 3.69
C LEU A 97 17.69 -12.34 4.79
N ARG A 98 16.68 -13.16 4.44
CA ARG A 98 15.92 -13.91 5.45
C ARG A 98 16.82 -14.86 6.24
N LEU A 99 17.71 -15.60 5.58
CA LEU A 99 18.66 -16.50 6.25
C LEU A 99 19.61 -15.74 7.16
N ALA A 100 20.14 -14.59 6.71
CA ALA A 100 21.02 -13.76 7.53
C ALA A 100 20.33 -13.21 8.79
N LEU A 101 19.05 -12.82 8.68
CA LEU A 101 18.24 -12.38 9.81
C LEU A 101 17.93 -13.52 10.79
N GLN A 102 17.67 -14.73 10.28
CA GLN A 102 17.47 -15.94 11.11
C GLN A 102 18.75 -16.33 11.86
N GLN A 103 19.91 -16.20 11.22
CA GLN A 103 21.22 -16.47 11.80
C GLN A 103 21.73 -15.36 12.73
N LYS A 104 20.96 -14.27 12.93
CA LYS A 104 21.35 -13.08 13.70
C LYS A 104 22.68 -12.45 13.23
N ARG A 105 22.98 -12.56 11.93
CA ARG A 105 24.18 -11.98 11.31
C ARG A 105 23.98 -10.55 10.79
N CYS A 106 22.73 -10.07 10.73
CA CYS A 106 22.39 -8.70 10.33
C CYS A 106 22.28 -7.77 11.55
N PRO A 107 23.00 -6.63 11.59
CA PRO A 107 22.95 -5.69 12.70
C PRO A 107 21.69 -4.79 12.68
N PHE A 108 20.99 -4.72 11.55
CA PHE A 108 19.86 -3.81 11.33
C PHE A 108 18.47 -4.45 11.50
N GLY A 109 18.42 -5.71 11.91
CA GLY A 109 17.15 -6.43 12.04
C GLY A 109 17.27 -7.78 12.70
N PHE A 110 16.13 -8.39 13.01
CA PHE A 110 16.03 -9.70 13.63
C PHE A 110 14.85 -10.50 13.07
N ALA A 111 14.93 -11.83 13.19
CA ALA A 111 13.83 -12.73 12.88
C ALA A 111 13.36 -13.44 14.16
N VAL A 112 12.04 -13.47 14.37
CA VAL A 112 11.38 -14.21 15.45
C VAL A 112 10.67 -15.40 14.85
N LYS A 113 10.94 -16.59 15.38
CA LYS A 113 10.24 -17.81 15.01
C LYS A 113 8.94 -17.91 15.80
N THR A 114 7.81 -17.91 15.12
CA THR A 114 6.49 -18.24 15.68
C THR A 114 6.13 -19.69 15.30
N GLU A 115 5.16 -20.28 15.97
CA GLU A 115 4.74 -21.68 15.74
C GLU A 115 4.36 -22.00 14.29
N LYS A 116 3.78 -21.04 13.57
CA LYS A 116 3.27 -21.21 12.20
C LYS A 116 4.06 -20.46 11.13
N SER A 117 4.96 -19.54 11.49
CA SER A 117 5.63 -18.63 10.55
C SER A 117 6.81 -17.88 11.17
N TRP A 118 7.62 -17.26 10.33
CA TRP A 118 8.70 -16.35 10.75
C TRP A 118 8.25 -14.89 10.65
N ILE A 119 8.47 -14.13 11.71
CA ILE A 119 8.25 -12.68 11.75
C ILE A 119 9.60 -11.99 11.61
N TYR A 120 9.76 -11.16 10.58
CA TYR A 120 11.01 -10.44 10.29
C TYR A 120 10.87 -8.98 10.67
N HIS A 121 11.74 -8.44 11.52
CA HIS A 121 11.76 -7.02 11.86
C HIS A 121 13.05 -6.39 11.36
N ILE A 122 12.95 -5.33 10.57
CA ILE A 122 14.09 -4.57 10.05
C ILE A 122 13.89 -3.11 10.44
N SER A 123 14.87 -2.55 11.14
CA SER A 123 14.89 -1.16 11.54
C SER A 123 15.35 -0.28 10.36
N PRO A 124 14.56 0.72 9.92
CA PRO A 124 14.96 1.60 8.83
C PRO A 124 16.19 2.44 9.19
N ALA A 125 16.34 2.87 10.45
CA ALA A 125 17.48 3.69 10.89
C ALA A 125 18.80 2.93 10.77
N GLN A 126 18.84 1.70 11.30
CA GLN A 126 20.04 0.86 11.24
C GLN A 126 20.37 0.40 9.82
N LEU A 127 19.35 0.18 8.98
CA LEU A 127 19.55 -0.17 7.57
C LEU A 127 20.17 0.99 6.78
N ARG A 128 19.71 2.24 7.00
CA ARG A 128 20.29 3.45 6.38
C ARG A 128 21.76 3.63 6.76
N GLU A 129 22.06 3.43 8.04
CA GLU A 129 23.44 3.47 8.56
C GLU A 129 24.32 2.40 7.94
N TYR A 130 23.81 1.16 7.82
CA TYR A 130 24.55 0.04 7.23
C TYR A 130 24.84 0.20 5.73
N ILE A 131 23.91 0.79 4.96
CA ILE A 131 24.11 1.06 3.52
C ILE A 131 25.11 2.22 3.31
N GLY A 132 25.43 2.98 4.36
CA GLY A 132 26.34 4.12 4.25
C GLY A 132 25.69 5.36 3.63
N ILE A 133 24.35 5.46 3.62
CA ILE A 133 23.66 6.70 3.29
C ILE A 133 23.80 7.63 4.50
N LYS A 134 24.97 8.25 4.62
CA LYS A 134 25.17 9.43 5.45
C LYS A 134 24.25 10.50 4.86
N LYS A 135 23.31 11.01 5.66
CA LYS A 135 22.76 12.33 5.39
C LYS A 135 23.96 13.26 5.50
N GLU A 136 24.54 13.68 4.38
CA GLU A 136 25.49 14.79 4.38
C GLU A 136 24.73 15.99 4.92
N SER A 137 24.88 16.25 6.21
CA SER A 137 24.64 17.56 6.77
C SER A 137 25.62 18.49 6.09
N SER A 138 25.11 19.31 5.18
CA SER A 138 25.75 20.54 4.74
C SER A 138 26.19 21.36 5.97
N ALA A 139 27.48 21.63 6.14
CA ALA A 139 28.03 22.93 6.57
C ALA A 139 29.53 22.84 6.90
N ALA A 140 30.28 23.81 6.34
CA ALA A 140 31.60 24.34 6.75
C ALA A 140 32.83 23.44 6.48
N THR A 141 33.93 23.88 5.86
CA THR A 141 34.36 25.20 5.35
C THR A 141 35.57 24.99 4.42
N GLY A 142 35.72 25.85 3.40
CA GLY A 142 36.91 25.94 2.52
C GLY A 142 38.22 25.99 3.33
N ASP A 143 39.38 25.61 2.81
CA ASP A 143 40.04 26.13 1.62
C ASP A 143 41.42 25.42 1.56
N PRO A 144 41.97 25.01 0.40
CA PRO A 144 43.33 24.48 0.34
C PRO A 144 44.32 25.59 -0.02
N ARG A 145 45.37 25.74 0.80
CA ARG A 145 46.63 26.39 0.40
C ARG A 145 47.75 25.38 0.40
#